data_AF-A0A9D9MC82-F1
#
_entry.id   AF-A0A9D9MC82-F1
#
_cell.length_a   1.000
_cell.length_b   1.000
_cell.length_c   1.000
_cell.angle_alpha   90.00
_cell.angle_beta   90.00
_cell.angle_gamma   90.00
#
_symmetry.space_group_name_H-M   'P 1'
#
loop_
_entity.id
_entity.type
_entity.pdbx_description
1 polymer ?
#
loop_
_entity_poly.entity_id
_entity_poly.type
_entity_poly.pdbx_seq_one_letter_code
_entity_poly.pdbx_strand_id
1 'polypeptide(L)'
;MVYLYVRKFGFILVRGVMGLFSALPLRVHRALGGFLAWILRDLMHYRRDVVLTNLSRSFPAMPYKEVSRNADRFYRHLGNVIAEAVWIGHSSAERVTRSHIV
;
A
#
# COMPACT_ATOMS: atom_id res chain seq x y z
N MET A 1 27.83 1.18 -25.99
CA MET A 1 27.44 -0.26 -25.88
C MET A 1 27.01 -0.64 -24.46
N VAL A 2 27.78 -0.34 -23.41
CA VAL A 2 27.49 -0.65 -21.99
C VAL A 2 26.14 -0.08 -21.50
N TYR A 3 25.82 1.18 -21.82
CA TYR A 3 24.56 1.82 -21.41
C TYR A 3 23.30 1.09 -21.93
N LEU A 4 23.34 0.60 -23.16
CA LEU A 4 22.25 -0.18 -23.76
C LEU A 4 22.07 -1.53 -23.06
N TYR A 5 23.17 -2.15 -22.60
CA TYR A 5 23.16 -3.42 -21.88
C TYR A 5 22.58 -3.25 -20.47
N VAL A 6 23.03 -2.23 -19.74
CA VAL A 6 22.49 -1.88 -18.42
C VAL A 6 20.99 -1.56 -18.51
N ARG A 7 20.56 -0.81 -19.53
CA ARG A 7 19.15 -0.50 -19.75
C ARG A 7 18.31 -1.74 -20.09
N LYS A 8 18.81 -2.64 -20.96
CA LYS A 8 18.15 -3.91 -21.27
C LYS A 8 18.03 -4.80 -20.05
N PHE A 9 19.12 -4.93 -19.28
CA PHE A 9 19.13 -5.72 -18.06
C PHE A 9 18.13 -5.19 -17.02
N GLY A 10 18.12 -3.88 -16.77
CA GLY A 10 17.16 -3.24 -15.88
C GLY A 10 15.71 -3.46 -16.32
N PHE A 11 15.43 -3.34 -17.62
CA PHE A 11 14.11 -3.61 -18.17
C PHE A 11 13.65 -5.07 -17.95
N ILE A 12 14.53 -6.04 -18.21
CA ILE A 12 14.24 -7.47 -18.00
C ILE A 12 14.00 -7.76 -16.51
N LEU A 13 14.84 -7.18 -15.63
CA LEU A 13 14.71 -7.33 -14.19
C LEU A 13 13.36 -6.81 -13.69
N VAL A 14 13.00 -5.58 -14.06
CA VAL A 14 11.72 -4.96 -13.68
C VAL A 14 10.55 -5.80 -14.21
N ARG A 15 10.60 -6.22 -15.48
CA ARG A 15 9.53 -7.04 -16.06
C ARG A 15 9.40 -8.41 -15.36
N GLY A 16 10.51 -9.04 -14.99
CA GLY A 16 10.51 -10.31 -14.25
C GLY A 16 9.90 -10.16 -12.87
N VAL A 17 10.31 -9.14 -12.12
CA VAL A 17 9.75 -8.82 -10.80
C VAL A 17 8.26 -8.51 -10.90
N MET A 18 7.85 -7.68 -11.86
CA MET A 18 6.43 -7.36 -12.05
C MET A 18 5.60 -8.58 -12.45
N GLY A 19 6.16 -9.51 -13.24
CA GLY A 19 5.51 -10.78 -13.55
C GLY A 19 5.28 -11.65 -12.30
N LEU A 20 6.27 -11.72 -11.41
CA LEU A 20 6.16 -12.44 -10.14
C LEU A 20 5.08 -11.82 -9.24
N PHE A 21 5.09 -10.49 -9.08
CA PHE A 21 4.06 -9.79 -8.31
C PHE A 21 2.67 -9.95 -8.94
N SER A 22 2.56 -9.87 -10.27
CA SER A 22 1.30 -10.06 -10.97
C SER A 22 0.74 -11.48 -10.75
N ALA A 23 1.57 -12.51 -10.65
CA ALA A 23 1.10 -13.88 -10.42
C ALA A 23 0.58 -14.13 -8.99
N LEU A 24 0.93 -13.29 -8.02
CA LEU A 24 0.55 -13.52 -6.62
C LEU A 24 -0.96 -13.28 -6.39
N PRO A 25 -1.60 -14.06 -5.50
CA PRO A 25 -2.97 -13.81 -5.07
C PRO A 25 -3.11 -12.46 -4.38
N LEU A 26 -4.31 -11.86 -4.46
CA LEU A 26 -4.63 -10.60 -3.78
C LEU A 26 -4.37 -10.65 -2.27
N ARG A 27 -4.59 -11.81 -1.63
CA ARG A 27 -4.37 -11.99 -0.18
C ARG A 27 -2.92 -11.70 0.22
N VAL A 28 -1.96 -12.07 -0.62
CA VAL A 28 -0.53 -11.81 -0.38
C VAL A 28 -0.24 -10.31 -0.44
N HIS A 29 -0.81 -9.62 -1.43
CA HIS A 29 -0.68 -8.16 -1.54
C HIS A 29 -1.26 -7.46 -0.31
N ARG A 30 -2.45 -7.84 0.15
CA ARG A 30 -3.04 -7.28 1.37
C ARG A 30 -2.19 -7.57 2.62
N ALA A 31 -1.54 -8.73 2.71
CA ALA A 31 -0.59 -9.02 3.78
C ALA A 31 0.64 -8.07 3.74
N LEU A 32 1.19 -7.82 2.55
CA LEU A 32 2.23 -6.81 2.34
C LEU A 32 1.73 -5.40 2.71
N GLY A 33 0.47 -5.08 2.42
CA GLY A 33 -0.17 -3.83 2.87
C GLY A 33 -0.23 -3.70 4.39
N GLY A 34 -0.55 -4.80 5.09
CA GLY A 34 -0.49 -4.85 6.56
C GLY A 34 0.92 -4.67 7.12
N PHE A 35 1.93 -5.26 6.46
CA PHE A 35 3.33 -5.08 6.81
C PHE A 35 3.79 -3.64 6.57
N LEU A 36 3.42 -3.04 5.44
CA LEU A 36 3.69 -1.64 5.14
C LEU A 36 3.04 -0.71 6.17
N ALA A 37 1.79 -0.98 6.55
CA ALA A 37 1.10 -0.22 7.59
C ALA A 37 1.84 -0.27 8.94
N TRP A 38 2.39 -1.43 9.31
CA TRP A 38 3.24 -1.57 10.50
C TRP A 38 4.55 -0.78 10.36
N ILE A 39 5.23 -0.83 9.21
CA ILE A 39 6.43 -0.02 8.97
C ILE A 39 6.11 1.47 9.13
N LEU A 40 5.07 1.96 8.46
CA LEU A 40 4.71 3.38 8.48
C LEU A 40 4.29 3.83 9.88
N ARG A 41 3.52 3.03 10.60
CA ARG A 41 3.01 3.38 11.94
C ARG A 41 4.06 3.22 13.03
N ASP A 42 4.68 2.06 13.11
CA ASP A 42 5.42 1.62 14.31
C ASP A 42 6.94 1.72 14.13
N LEU A 43 7.47 1.48 12.93
CA LEU A 43 8.92 1.55 12.69
C LEU A 43 9.37 2.98 12.38
N MET A 44 8.70 3.63 11.43
CA MET A 44 9.08 4.96 10.93
C MET A 44 8.33 6.11 11.61
N HIS A 45 7.22 5.83 12.29
CA HIS A 45 6.33 6.86 12.85
C HIS A 45 5.92 7.93 11.82
N TYR A 46 5.71 7.51 10.57
CA TYR A 46 5.60 8.40 9.42
C TYR A 46 4.41 9.35 9.55
N ARG A 47 4.71 10.64 9.79
CA ARG A 47 3.74 11.76 9.85
C ARG A 47 2.55 11.53 10.78
N ARG A 48 2.77 10.82 11.90
CA ARG A 48 1.72 10.50 12.86
C ARG A 48 1.02 11.74 13.40
N ASP A 49 1.77 12.81 13.64
CA ASP A 49 1.21 14.08 14.14
C ASP A 49 0.25 14.74 13.15
N VAL A 50 0.52 14.64 11.85
CA VAL A 50 -0.36 15.19 10.80
C VAL A 50 -1.67 14.41 10.76
N VAL A 51 -1.61 13.07 10.85
CA VAL A 51 -2.79 12.22 10.87
C VAL A 51 -3.65 12.50 12.10
N LEU A 52 -3.04 12.59 13.29
CA LEU A 52 -3.74 12.91 14.54
C LEU A 52 -4.35 14.31 14.50
N THR A 53 -3.59 15.32 14.03
CA THR A 53 -4.08 16.70 13.91
C THR A 53 -5.27 16.79 12.97
N ASN A 54 -5.20 16.12 11.82
CA ASN A 54 -6.30 16.09 10.86
C ASN A 54 -7.53 15.42 11.45
N LEU A 55 -7.39 14.25 12.09
CA LEU A 55 -8.50 13.55 12.72
C LEU A 55 -9.14 14.37 13.85
N SER A 56 -8.34 14.99 14.72
CA SER A 56 -8.85 15.86 15.79
C SER A 56 -9.60 17.08 15.25
N ARG A 57 -9.13 17.67 14.13
CA ARG A 57 -9.81 18.80 13.49
C ARG A 57 -11.10 18.39 12.77
N SER A 58 -11.09 17.24 12.11
CA SER A 58 -12.27 16.72 11.40
C SER A 58 -13.35 16.20 12.36
N PHE A 59 -12.95 15.72 13.55
CA PHE A 59 -13.85 15.15 14.55
C PHE A 59 -13.61 15.76 15.94
N PRO A 60 -13.93 17.05 16.15
CA PRO A 60 -13.58 17.77 17.38
C PRO A 60 -14.29 17.27 18.64
N ALA A 61 -15.46 16.64 18.50
CA ALA A 61 -16.19 16.03 19.62
C ALA A 61 -15.68 14.61 19.98
N MET A 62 -14.75 14.05 19.22
CA MET A 62 -14.25 12.69 19.42
C MET A 62 -13.18 12.65 20.53
N PRO A 63 -13.30 11.74 21.51
CA PRO A 63 -12.28 11.58 22.54
C PRO A 63 -10.91 11.22 21.95
N TYR A 64 -9.81 11.74 22.53
CA TYR A 64 -8.45 11.50 22.03
C TYR A 64 -8.09 10.01 21.87
N LYS A 65 -8.59 9.15 22.77
CA LYS A 65 -8.40 7.69 22.68
C LYS A 65 -9.01 7.11 21.40
N GLU A 66 -10.16 7.61 20.97
CA GLU A 66 -10.80 7.18 19.73
C GLU A 66 -10.08 7.75 18.50
N VAL A 67 -9.63 9.01 18.56
CA VAL A 67 -8.79 9.61 17.52
C VAL A 67 -7.53 8.77 17.30
N SER A 68 -6.82 8.37 18.35
CA SER A 68 -5.63 7.52 18.22
C SER A 68 -5.96 6.14 17.63
N ARG A 69 -7.06 5.51 18.04
CA ARG A 69 -7.49 4.22 17.45
C ARG A 69 -7.83 4.37 15.97
N ASN A 70 -8.44 5.49 15.58
CA ASN A 70 -8.75 5.77 14.18
C ASN A 70 -7.50 6.09 13.36
N ALA A 71 -6.48 6.72 13.96
CA ALA A 71 -5.17 6.88 13.32
C ALA A 71 -4.53 5.51 13.00
N ASP A 72 -4.58 4.56 13.93
CA ASP A 72 -4.04 3.22 13.69
C ASP A 72 -4.80 2.47 12.58
N ARG A 73 -6.12 2.64 12.53
CA ARG A 73 -6.98 2.12 11.44
C ARG A 73 -6.67 2.80 10.12
N PHE A 74 -6.41 4.11 10.12
CA PHE A 74 -5.99 4.87 8.95
C PHE A 74 -4.72 4.28 8.33
N TYR A 75 -3.67 4.00 9.12
CA TYR A 75 -2.44 3.39 8.58
C TYR A 75 -2.69 2.00 8.00
N ARG A 76 -3.52 1.18 8.66
CA ARG A 76 -3.87 -0.15 8.15
C ARG A 76 -4.63 -0.05 6.82
N HIS A 77 -5.56 0.89 6.71
CA HIS A 77 -6.29 1.14 5.47
C HIS A 77 -5.37 1.69 4.38
N LEU A 78 -4.49 2.65 4.69
CA LEU A 78 -3.50 3.20 3.77
C LEU A 78 -2.60 2.10 3.19
N GLY A 79 -2.09 1.21 4.03
CA GLY A 79 -1.30 0.07 3.57
C GLY A 79 -2.07 -0.86 2.63
N ASN A 80 -3.33 -1.15 2.93
CA ASN A 80 -4.20 -1.94 2.06
C ASN A 80 -4.46 -1.24 0.71
N VAL A 81 -4.77 0.05 0.71
CA VAL A 81 -5.03 0.83 -0.51
C VAL A 81 -3.78 0.87 -1.40
N ILE A 82 -2.59 1.06 -0.82
CA ILE A 82 -1.33 1.01 -1.58
C ILE A 82 -1.13 -0.39 -2.19
N ALA A 83 -1.33 -1.45 -1.41
CA ALA A 83 -1.21 -2.81 -1.90
C ALA A 83 -2.23 -3.15 -3.01
N GLU A 84 -3.47 -2.70 -2.86
CA GLU A 84 -4.53 -2.87 -3.86
C GLU A 84 -4.21 -2.09 -5.14
N ALA A 85 -3.73 -0.85 -5.04
CA ALA A 85 -3.30 -0.07 -6.20
C ALA A 85 -2.17 -0.75 -6.98
N VAL A 86 -1.16 -1.29 -6.28
CA VAL A 86 -0.07 -2.06 -6.92
C VAL A 86 -0.60 -3.32 -7.59
N TRP A 87 -1.53 -4.03 -6.93
CA TRP A 87 -2.13 -5.24 -7.48
C TRP A 87 -2.97 -4.94 -8.73
N ILE A 88 -3.81 -3.91 -8.70
CA ILE A 88 -4.62 -3.45 -9.83
C ILE A 88 -3.73 -3.07 -11.01
N GLY A 89 -2.66 -2.30 -10.77
CA GLY A 89 -1.75 -1.82 -11.81
C GLY A 89 -1.06 -2.92 -12.63
N HIS A 90 -1.01 -4.15 -12.10
CA HIS A 90 -0.41 -5.31 -12.77
C HIS A 90 -1.42 -6.44 -13.03
N SER A 91 -2.72 -6.20 -12.81
CA SER A 91 -3.80 -7.17 -13.04
C SER A 91 -4.58 -6.84 -14.31
N SER A 92 -5.13 -7.86 -14.98
CA SER A 92 -6.07 -7.66 -16.08
C SER A 92 -7.42 -7.13 -15.55
N ALA A 93 -8.16 -6.40 -16.38
CA ALA A 93 -9.48 -5.88 -16.02
C ALA A 93 -10.43 -6.99 -15.54
N GLU A 94 -10.47 -8.13 -16.24
CA GLU A 94 -11.27 -9.29 -15.86
C GLU A 94 -10.95 -9.81 -14.45
N ARG A 95 -9.66 -9.87 -14.11
CA ARG A 95 -9.20 -10.34 -12.80
C ARG A 95 -9.55 -9.35 -11.70
N VAL A 96 -9.52 -8.05 -11.99
CA VAL A 96 -9.98 -7.01 -11.06
C VAL A 96 -11.47 -7.13 -10.80
N THR A 97 -12.31 -7.23 -11.85
CA THR A 97 -13.77 -7.44 -11.71
C THR A 97 -14.09 -8.69 -10.90
N ARG A 98 -13.41 -9.81 -11.16
CA ARG A 98 -13.60 -11.07 -10.42
C ARG A 98 -13.20 -11.00 -8.95
N SER A 99 -12.32 -10.06 -8.59
CA SER A 99 -11.82 -9.90 -7.22
C SER A 99 -12.71 -9.03 -6.32
N HIS A 100 -13.73 -8.36 -6.87
CA HIS A 100 -14.67 -7.50 -6.16
C HIS A 100 -14.01 -6.41 -5.28
N ILE A 101 -12.85 -5.90 -5.69
CA ILE A 101 -12.16 -4.79 -5.02
C ILE A 101 -12.70 -3.43 -5.49
N VAL A 102 -13.21 -3.38 -6.72
CA VAL A 102 -13.81 -2.22 -7.39
C VAL A 102 -15.24 -2.58 -7.76
#